data_AF-A0A496QCU3-F1
#
_entry.id   AF-A0A496QCU3-F1
#
_cell.length_a   1.000
_cell.length_b   1.000
_cell.length_c   1.000
_cell.angle_alpha   90.00
_cell.angle_beta   90.00
_cell.angle_gamma   90.00
#
_symmetry.space_group_name_H-M   'P 1'
#
loop_
_entity.id
_entity.type
_entity.pdbx_description
1 polymer ?
#
loop_
_entity_poly.entity_id
_entity_poly.type
_entity_poly.pdbx_seq_one_letter_code
_entity_poly.pdbx_strand_id
1 'polypeptide(L)'
;MNDLEIARQAKLRPITEIARKAEIPKEYLKLYGDNVAKISHKYLETLRGNPDGRLILVTAITPTSAGEGKTTTSIGLAMALNRIGKKTFVTLREPSLGPVMGIKG
;
A
#
# COMPACT_ATOMS: atom_id res chain seq x y z
N MET A 1 15.67 -9.39 -15.63
CA MET A 1 15.44 -8.69 -14.35
C MET A 1 14.18 -9.26 -13.74
N ASN A 2 14.25 -9.78 -12.51
CA ASN A 2 13.08 -10.33 -11.79
C ASN A 2 12.54 -9.33 -10.74
N ASP A 3 11.35 -9.60 -10.20
CA ASP A 3 10.67 -8.69 -9.25
C ASP A 3 11.52 -8.39 -8.01
N LEU A 4 12.28 -9.38 -7.50
CA LEU A 4 13.14 -9.21 -6.33
C LEU A 4 14.33 -8.28 -6.63
N GLU A 5 14.92 -8.38 -7.82
CA GLU A 5 15.99 -7.48 -8.28
C GLU A 5 15.49 -6.04 -8.39
N ILE A 6 14.29 -5.83 -8.94
CA ILE A 6 13.65 -4.51 -9.02
C ILE A 6 13.42 -3.96 -7.61
N ALA A 7 12.88 -4.77 -6.70
CA ALA A 7 12.59 -4.36 -5.33
C ALA A 7 13.86 -3.96 -4.57
N ARG A 8 14.98 -4.70 -4.73
CA ARG A 8 16.26 -4.41 -4.06
C ARG A 8 16.93 -3.13 -4.58
N GLN A 9 16.65 -2.72 -5.81
CA GLN A 9 17.19 -1.49 -6.39
C GLN A 9 16.36 -0.25 -6.03
N ALA A 10 15.15 -0.43 -5.50
CA ALA A 10 14.28 0.67 -5.15
C ALA A 10 14.86 1.51 -4.00
N LYS A 11 14.98 2.83 -4.21
CA LYS A 11 15.33 3.77 -3.15
C LYS A 11 14.09 4.10 -2.33
N LEU A 12 13.93 3.39 -1.21
CA LEU A 12 12.83 3.61 -0.30
C LEU A 12 12.98 4.96 0.42
N ARG A 13 11.85 5.66 0.58
CA ARG A 13 11.76 6.87 1.39
C ARG A 13 11.37 6.48 2.82
N PRO A 14 11.87 7.19 3.85
CA PRO A 14 11.43 6.96 5.22
C PRO A 14 9.91 7.04 5.34
N ILE A 15 9.31 6.11 6.08
CA ILE A 15 7.86 6.03 6.23
C ILE A 15 7.26 7.29 6.87
N THR A 16 8.05 7.98 7.70
CA THR A 16 7.69 9.27 8.30
C THR A 16 7.49 10.36 7.24
N GLU A 17 8.25 10.33 6.15
CA GLU A 17 8.10 11.27 5.04
C GLU A 17 6.80 11.00 4.25
N ILE A 18 6.49 9.72 4.04
CA ILE A 18 5.24 9.28 3.41
C ILE A 18 4.03 9.65 4.28
N ALA A 19 4.12 9.39 5.59
CA ALA A 19 3.08 9.74 6.56
C ALA A 19 2.82 11.25 6.59
N ARG A 20 3.87 12.08 6.54
CA ARG A 20 3.74 13.54 6.43
C ARG A 20 3.02 13.95 5.14
N LYS A 21 3.34 13.34 3.99
CA LYS A 21 2.62 13.59 2.73
C LYS A 21 1.15 13.14 2.80
N ALA A 22 0.87 12.13 3.62
CA ALA A 22 -0.48 11.67 3.92
C ALA A 22 -1.21 12.52 4.97
N GLU A 23 -0.56 13.54 5.54
CA GLU A 23 -1.06 14.37 6.66
C GLU A 23 -1.33 13.57 7.94
N ILE A 24 -0.56 12.51 8.18
CA ILE A 24 -0.66 11.71 9.41
C ILE A 24 0.39 12.24 10.42
N PRO A 25 -0.04 12.78 11.57
CA PRO A 25 0.88 13.30 12.58
C PRO A 25 1.77 12.20 13.20
N LYS A 26 2.99 12.57 13.60
CA LYS A 26 4.03 11.64 14.06
C LYS A 26 3.62 10.91 15.35
N GLU A 27 2.88 11.57 16.24
CA GLU A 27 2.39 11.03 17.50
C GLU A 27 1.43 9.83 17.32
N TYR A 28 0.84 9.68 16.14
CA TYR A 28 0.00 8.52 15.81
C TYR A 28 0.77 7.38 15.13
N LEU A 29 2.08 7.55 14.90
CA LEU A 29 2.92 6.54 14.24
C LEU A 29 3.70 5.71 15.26
N LYS A 30 3.60 4.40 15.14
CA LYS A 30 4.50 3.44 15.78
C LYS A 30 5.41 2.84 14.70
N LEU A 31 6.68 3.21 14.69
CA LEU A 31 7.64 2.79 13.68
C LEU A 31 8.10 1.34 13.89
N TYR A 32 8.35 0.64 12.78
CA TYR A 32 8.94 -0.69 12.69
C TYR A 32 10.08 -0.63 11.68
N GLY A 33 11.24 -0.16 12.13
CA GLY A 33 12.33 0.27 11.24
C GLY A 33 11.98 1.55 10.48
N ASP A 34 12.72 1.83 9.40
CA ASP A 34 12.65 3.12 8.70
C ASP A 34 11.50 3.21 7.69
N ASN A 35 11.02 2.08 7.18
CA ASN A 35 10.12 2.04 6.02
C ASN A 35 8.73 1.48 6.34
N VAL A 36 8.46 1.07 7.59
CA VAL A 36 7.17 0.51 8.02
C VAL A 36 6.71 1.18 9.32
N ALA A 37 5.42 1.44 9.43
CA ALA A 37 4.80 1.97 10.64
C ALA A 37 3.37 1.44 10.80
N LYS A 38 2.90 1.34 12.04
CA LYS A 38 1.49 1.20 12.38
C LYS A 38 0.92 2.59 12.72
N ILE A 39 -0.33 2.81 12.35
CA ILE A 39 -1.09 4.02 12.70
C ILE A 39 -2.01 3.68 13.86
N SER A 40 -2.00 4.50 14.91
CA SER A 40 -2.87 4.33 16.07
C SER A 40 -4.34 4.55 15.69
N HIS A 41 -5.23 3.68 16.15
CA HIS A 41 -6.68 3.85 15.96
C HIS A 41 -7.22 5.14 16.57
N LYS A 42 -6.53 5.74 17.56
CA LYS A 42 -6.88 7.06 18.10
C LYS A 42 -6.91 8.16 17.03
N TYR A 43 -6.18 7.99 15.93
CA TYR A 43 -6.23 8.93 14.80
C TYR A 43 -7.56 8.91 14.07
N LEU A 44 -8.29 7.79 14.07
CA LEU A 44 -9.62 7.74 13.44
C LEU A 44 -10.61 8.69 14.12
N GLU A 45 -10.47 8.87 15.44
CA GLU A 45 -11.31 9.80 16.20
C GLU A 45 -11.14 11.25 15.73
N THR A 46 -9.93 11.65 15.33
CA THR A 46 -9.66 13.01 14.83
C THR A 46 -10.16 13.24 13.41
N LEU A 47 -10.60 12.18 12.72
CA LEU A 47 -11.13 12.24 11.35
C LEU A 47 -12.66 12.18 11.32
N ARG A 48 -13.32 11.93 12.45
CA ARG A 48 -14.80 11.88 12.56
C ARG A 48 -15.39 13.25 12.25
N GLY A 49 -15.81 13.46 11.01
CA GLY A 49 -16.34 14.73 10.52
C GLY A 49 -15.75 15.15 9.18
N ASN A 50 -14.62 14.56 8.78
CA ASN A 50 -14.10 14.74 7.44
C ASN A 50 -14.95 13.94 6.43
N PRO A 51 -15.17 14.48 5.21
CA PRO A 51 -15.83 13.72 4.17
C PRO A 51 -14.97 12.53 3.73
N ASP A 52 -15.63 11.42 3.44
CA ASP A 52 -14.94 10.26 2.87
C ASP A 52 -14.37 10.58 1.48
N GLY A 53 -13.22 9.95 1.19
CA GLY A 53 -12.64 9.95 -0.15
C GLY A 53 -13.43 9.05 -1.12
N ARG A 54 -12.99 9.00 -2.37
CA ARG A 54 -13.55 8.06 -3.35
C ARG A 54 -12.98 6.67 -3.13
N LEU A 55 -13.86 5.67 -3.03
CA LEU A 55 -13.50 4.25 -2.98
C LEU A 55 -13.51 3.65 -4.39
N ILE A 56 -12.38 3.11 -4.83
CA ILE A 56 -12.25 2.38 -6.11
C ILE A 56 -11.95 0.92 -5.79
N LEU A 57 -12.90 0.03 -6.13
CA LEU A 57 -12.72 -1.41 -5.99
C LEU A 57 -12.12 -2.01 -7.26
N VAL A 58 -10.98 -2.67 -7.14
CA VAL A 58 -10.36 -3.42 -8.23
C VAL A 58 -10.72 -4.90 -8.10
N THR A 59 -11.41 -5.43 -9.11
CA THR A 59 -11.76 -6.85 -9.23
C THR A 59 -11.16 -7.45 -10.50
N ALA A 60 -11.27 -8.77 -10.64
CA ALA A 60 -10.83 -9.52 -11.81
C ALA A 60 -11.89 -10.57 -12.18
N ILE A 61 -11.76 -11.13 -13.38
CA ILE A 61 -12.51 -12.32 -13.79
C ILE A 61 -12.11 -13.54 -12.93
N THR A 62 -12.81 -14.65 -13.15
CA THR A 62 -12.43 -15.95 -12.56
C THR A 62 -10.95 -16.25 -12.86
N PRO A 63 -10.14 -16.62 -11.84
CA PRO A 63 -8.72 -16.90 -12.04
C PRO A 63 -8.45 -18.00 -13.05
N THR A 64 -7.37 -17.83 -13.80
CA THR A 64 -6.87 -18.73 -14.84
C THR A 64 -5.39 -19.00 -14.59
N SER A 65 -4.84 -20.03 -15.24
CA SER A 65 -3.41 -20.36 -15.13
C SER A 65 -2.48 -19.28 -15.69
N ALA A 66 -2.99 -18.35 -16.50
CA ALA A 66 -2.21 -17.25 -17.05
C ALA A 66 -1.95 -16.12 -16.03
N GLY A 67 -2.82 -15.99 -15.02
CA GLY A 67 -2.79 -14.92 -14.03
C GLY A 67 -3.37 -13.60 -14.54
N GLU A 68 -4.10 -12.90 -13.67
CA GLU A 68 -4.90 -11.73 -14.06
C GLU A 68 -4.25 -10.40 -13.70
N GLY A 69 -3.14 -10.42 -12.96
CA GLY A 69 -2.40 -9.20 -12.59
C GLY A 69 -3.17 -8.21 -11.70
N LYS A 70 -4.22 -8.65 -10.98
CA LYS A 70 -5.10 -7.78 -10.16
C LYS A 70 -4.32 -6.85 -9.22
N THR A 71 -3.38 -7.39 -8.45
CA THR A 71 -2.59 -6.62 -7.49
C THR A 71 -1.68 -5.61 -8.20
N THR A 72 -1.07 -6.01 -9.31
CA THR A 72 -0.26 -5.12 -10.16
C THR A 72 -1.09 -3.95 -10.67
N THR A 73 -2.31 -4.22 -11.14
CA THR A 73 -3.25 -3.19 -11.58
C THR A 73 -3.66 -2.25 -10.44
N SER A 74 -3.95 -2.75 -9.24
CA SER A 74 -4.27 -1.92 -8.07
C SER A 74 -3.13 -0.95 -7.71
N ILE A 75 -1.89 -1.44 -7.69
CA ILE A 75 -0.71 -0.62 -7.39
C ILE A 75 -0.48 0.39 -8.51
N GLY A 76 -0.51 -0.05 -9.78
CA GLY A 76 -0.31 0.80 -10.95
C GLY A 76 -1.35 1.92 -11.08
N LEU A 77 -2.62 1.62 -10.80
CA LEU A 77 -3.70 2.60 -10.80
C LEU A 77 -3.46 3.69 -9.74
N ALA A 78 -3.11 3.30 -8.51
CA ALA A 78 -2.81 4.26 -7.45
C ALA A 78 -1.59 5.14 -7.79
N MET A 79 -0.55 4.57 -8.41
CA MET A 79 0.61 5.31 -8.91
C MET A 79 0.22 6.31 -10.02
N ALA A 80 -0.59 5.88 -10.98
CA ALA A 80 -1.05 6.72 -12.08
C ALA A 80 -1.92 7.89 -11.58
N LEU A 81 -2.83 7.63 -10.64
CA LEU A 81 -3.65 8.66 -9.99
C LEU A 81 -2.80 9.71 -9.28
N ASN A 82 -1.76 9.28 -8.54
CA ASN A 82 -0.80 10.21 -7.93
C ASN A 82 -0.03 11.02 -8.98
N ARG A 83 0.31 10.42 -10.13
CA ARG A 83 1.02 11.11 -11.22
C ARG A 83 0.18 12.22 -11.87
N ILE A 84 -1.14 12.09 -11.87
CA ILE A 84 -2.08 13.12 -12.35
C ILE A 84 -2.58 14.05 -11.23
N GLY A 85 -1.92 14.06 -10.07
CA GLY A 85 -2.19 15.01 -8.98
C GLY A 85 -3.35 14.61 -8.05
N LYS A 86 -3.80 13.36 -8.06
CA LYS A 86 -4.79 12.87 -7.08
C LYS A 86 -4.08 12.24 -5.88
N LYS A 87 -4.39 12.71 -4.67
CA LYS A 87 -3.91 12.09 -3.41
C LYS A 87 -4.59 10.72 -3.27
N THR A 88 -3.82 9.65 -3.44
CA THR A 88 -4.36 8.28 -3.50
C THR A 88 -3.45 7.29 -2.78
N PHE A 89 -4.05 6.32 -2.12
CA PHE A 89 -3.39 5.21 -1.45
C PHE A 89 -4.00 3.90 -1.93
N VAL A 90 -3.20 2.83 -1.94
CA VAL A 90 -3.69 1.47 -2.20
C VAL A 90 -3.74 0.71 -0.88
N THR A 91 -4.82 -0.03 -0.66
CA THR A 91 -4.97 -0.93 0.49
C THR A 91 -4.88 -2.37 -0.01
N LEU A 92 -4.01 -3.17 0.61
CA LEU A 92 -3.72 -4.55 0.22
C LEU A 92 -3.79 -5.46 1.45
N ARG A 93 -3.93 -6.76 1.21
CA ARG A 93 -3.86 -7.78 2.25
C ARG A 93 -2.41 -8.19 2.48
N GLU A 94 -2.05 -8.44 3.72
CA GLU A 94 -0.80 -9.11 4.07
C GLU A 94 -0.87 -10.57 3.59
N PRO A 95 0.14 -11.08 2.85
CA PRO A 95 0.17 -12.47 2.43
C PRO A 95 0.41 -13.41 3.62
N SER A 96 -0.09 -14.64 3.53
CA SER A 96 0.22 -15.68 4.52
C SER A 96 1.68 -16.12 4.38
N LEU A 97 2.36 -16.39 5.50
CA LEU A 97 3.72 -16.91 5.52
C LEU A 97 3.82 -18.37 5.04
N GLY A 98 2.78 -19.18 5.23
CA GLY A 98 2.80 -20.62 4.92
C GLY A 98 3.21 -20.95 3.48
N PRO A 99 2.59 -20.34 2.45
CA PRO A 99 2.95 -20.56 1.04
C PRO A 99 4.40 -20.22 0.69
N VAL A 100 5.01 -19.26 1.39
CA VAL A 100 6.40 -18.82 1.17
C VAL A 100 7.40 -19.95 1.46
N MET A 101 7.07 -20.82 2.44
CA MET A 101 7.92 -21.94 2.86
C MET A 101 7.77 -23.20 2.00
N GLY A 102 6.85 -23.19 1.02
CA GLY A 102 6.55 -24.36 0.18
C GLY A 102 6.82 -24.08 -1.29
N ILE A 103 5.80 -23.60 -2.01
CA ILE A 103 5.78 -23.58 -3.47
C ILE A 103 6.48 -22.32 -4.03
N LYS A 104 6.34 -21.18 -3.35
CA LYS A 104 7.13 -19.92 -3.47
C LYS A 104 6.39 -18.77 -2.76
N GLY A 105 7.15 -17.78 -2.31
CA GLY A 105 6.67 -16.47 -1.85
C GLY A 105 7.03 -15.35 -2.80
#